data_AF-A0A852KEB5-F1
#
_entry.id   AF-A0A852KEB5-F1
#
_cell.length_a   1.000
_cell.length_b   1.000
_cell.length_c   1.000
_cell.angle_alpha   90.00
_cell.angle_beta   90.00
_cell.angle_gamma   90.00
#
_symmetry.space_group_name_H-M   'P 1'
#
loop_
_entity.id
_entity.type
_entity.pdbx_description
1 polymer ?
#
loop_
_entity_poly.entity_id
_entity_poly.type
_entity_poly.pdbx_seq_one_letter_code
_entity_poly.pdbx_strand_id
1 'polypeptide(L)'
;QEAYDNVTVDVELSRREGWHFGTKLVRGAYMEQERERAAQIGYEDPINPTYEKTNEMYHRCLDYVLEEIRHSRKANVMVASHNEDTVKFTLRRMMELGIHPSEKKVYFGQLLGMCDQITFPLGE
;
A
#
# COMPACT_ATOMS: atom_id res chain seq x y z
N GLN A 1 7.17 5.42 -10.14
CA GLN A 1 6.32 6.53 -10.64
C GLN A 1 4.94 5.98 -10.96
N GLU A 2 4.85 5.00 -11.86
CA GLU A 2 3.61 4.38 -12.33
C GLU A 2 2.63 3.91 -11.24
N ALA A 3 3.08 3.17 -10.21
CA ALA A 3 2.17 2.65 -9.18
C ALA A 3 1.45 3.74 -8.38
N TYR A 4 2.11 4.89 -8.15
CA TYR A 4 1.48 6.02 -7.49
C TYR A 4 0.43 6.65 -8.40
N ASP A 5 0.79 6.87 -9.67
CA ASP A 5 -0.09 7.48 -10.66
C ASP A 5 -1.34 6.60 -10.89
N ASN A 6 -1.19 5.27 -10.91
CA ASN A 6 -2.33 4.35 -11.01
C ASN A 6 -3.28 4.48 -9.81
N VAL A 7 -2.74 4.49 -8.59
CA VAL A 7 -3.55 4.63 -7.37
C VAL A 7 -4.28 5.98 -7.34
N THR A 8 -3.62 7.08 -7.72
CA THR A 8 -4.27 8.40 -7.73
C THR A 8 -5.38 8.48 -8.76
N VAL A 9 -5.14 7.96 -9.97
CA VAL A 9 -6.14 7.91 -11.05
C VAL A 9 -7.35 7.07 -10.62
N ASP A 10 -7.14 5.89 -10.04
CA ASP A 10 -8.24 5.01 -9.65
C ASP A 10 -9.08 5.59 -8.49
N VAL A 11 -8.42 6.26 -7.53
CA VAL A 11 -9.11 6.99 -6.47
C VAL A 11 -9.94 8.14 -7.04
N GLU A 12 -9.38 8.92 -7.97
CA GLU A 12 -10.12 10.01 -8.61
C GLU A 12 -11.32 9.50 -9.41
N LEU A 13 -11.16 8.40 -10.13
CA LEU A 13 -12.24 7.75 -10.86
C LEU A 13 -13.34 7.28 -9.89
N SER A 14 -12.96 6.69 -8.76
CA SER A 14 -13.91 6.29 -7.71
C SER A 14 -14.75 7.46 -7.19
N ARG A 15 -14.13 8.63 -7.07
CA ARG A 15 -14.80 9.85 -6.62
C ARG A 15 -15.82 10.35 -7.64
N ARG A 16 -15.46 10.35 -8.92
CA ARG A 16 -16.32 10.82 -10.03
C ARG A 16 -17.54 9.92 -10.21
N GLU A 17 -17.31 8.61 -10.16
CA GLU A 17 -18.34 7.59 -10.41
C GLU A 17 -19.13 7.21 -9.14
N GLY A 18 -18.66 7.62 -7.96
CA GLY A 18 -19.38 7.48 -6.69
C GLY A 18 -19.30 6.12 -5.99
N TRP A 19 -18.41 5.23 -6.43
CA TRP A 19 -18.17 3.91 -5.81
C TRP A 19 -17.12 3.93 -4.69
N HIS A 20 -17.00 2.82 -3.96
CA HIS A 20 -16.03 2.67 -2.86
C HIS A 20 -14.71 2.13 -3.38
N PHE A 21 -13.61 2.86 -3.16
CA PHE A 21 -12.28 2.41 -3.52
C PHE A 21 -11.72 1.42 -2.50
N GLY A 22 -11.13 0.33 -2.96
CA GLY A 22 -10.48 -0.66 -2.11
C GLY A 22 -9.16 -1.08 -2.72
N THR A 23 -8.08 -1.03 -1.95
CA THR A 23 -6.76 -1.43 -2.44
C THR A 23 -6.01 -2.31 -1.45
N LYS A 24 -5.19 -3.22 -1.97
CA LYS A 24 -4.20 -3.98 -1.21
C LYS A 24 -2.82 -3.54 -1.69
N LEU A 25 -2.08 -2.87 -0.82
CA LEU A 25 -0.72 -2.45 -1.14
C LEU A 25 0.26 -3.56 -0.79
N VAL A 26 1.14 -3.89 -1.73
CA VAL A 26 2.27 -4.82 -1.61
C VAL A 26 3.51 -4.18 -2.23
N ARG A 27 4.71 -4.66 -1.88
CA ARG A 27 5.98 -4.18 -2.49
C ARG A 27 6.27 -4.82 -3.86
N GLY A 28 5.62 -5.94 -4.18
CA GLY A 28 5.93 -6.77 -5.35
C GLY A 28 6.61 -8.08 -4.96
N ALA A 29 6.54 -9.07 -5.84
CA ALA A 29 7.06 -10.43 -5.62
C ALA A 29 7.91 -10.98 -6.78
N TYR A 30 8.04 -10.22 -7.89
CA TYR A 30 8.57 -10.73 -9.16
C TYR A 30 9.72 -9.89 -9.75
N MET A 31 10.52 -9.27 -8.88
CA MET A 31 11.57 -8.30 -9.23
C MET A 31 12.63 -8.88 -10.16
N GLU A 32 13.09 -10.11 -9.90
CA GLU A 32 14.09 -10.78 -10.74
C GLU A 32 13.48 -11.16 -12.10
N GLN A 33 12.29 -11.78 -12.11
CA GLN A 33 11.63 -12.19 -13.34
C GLN A 33 11.29 -11.00 -14.25
N GLU A 34 10.81 -9.88 -13.69
CA GLU A 34 10.48 -8.68 -14.48
C GLU A 34 11.73 -8.01 -15.04
N ARG A 35 12.84 -7.98 -14.29
CA ARG A 35 14.14 -7.47 -14.77
C ARG A 35 14.69 -8.32 -15.91
N GLU A 36 14.67 -9.65 -15.76
CA GLU A 36 15.10 -10.58 -16.81
C GLU A 36 14.25 -10.42 -18.06
N ARG A 37 12.93 -10.31 -17.91
CA ARG A 37 11.99 -10.12 -19.02
C ARG A 37 12.22 -8.79 -19.74
N ALA A 38 12.43 -7.70 -19.00
CA ALA A 38 12.75 -6.39 -19.56
C ALA A 38 14.02 -6.43 -20.41
N ALA A 39 15.07 -7.09 -19.92
CA ALA A 39 16.32 -7.28 -20.66
C ALA A 39 16.15 -8.17 -21.92
N GLN A 40 15.33 -9.21 -21.85
CA GLN A 40 15.08 -10.12 -22.98
C GLN A 40 14.27 -9.47 -24.10
N ILE A 41 13.24 -8.70 -23.76
CA ILE A 41 12.32 -8.08 -24.73
C ILE A 41 12.84 -6.70 -25.18
N GLY A 42 13.66 -6.03 -24.36
CA GLY A 42 14.26 -4.73 -24.66
C GLY A 42 13.37 -3.54 -24.29
N TYR A 43 12.52 -3.67 -23.26
CA TYR A 43 11.78 -2.54 -22.68
C TYR A 43 12.43 -2.08 -21.36
N GLU A 44 12.03 -0.90 -20.90
CA GLU A 44 12.54 -0.32 -19.64
C GLU A 44 12.15 -1.19 -18.44
N ASP A 45 13.10 -1.41 -17.53
CA ASP A 45 12.85 -2.15 -16.29
C ASP A 45 11.78 -1.43 -15.44
N PRO A 46 10.61 -2.05 -15.19
CA PRO A 46 9.52 -1.42 -14.46
C PRO A 46 9.76 -1.41 -12.94
N ILE A 47 10.79 -2.13 -12.46
CA ILE A 47 11.06 -2.29 -11.03
C ILE A 47 11.88 -1.11 -10.52
N ASN A 48 11.48 -0.57 -9.36
CA ASN A 48 12.26 0.46 -8.68
C ASN A 48 13.73 0.01 -8.51
N PRO A 49 14.70 0.93 -8.68
CA PRO A 49 16.11 0.57 -8.72
C PRO A 49 16.66 0.11 -7.36
N THR A 50 16.02 0.50 -6.25
CA THR A 50 16.44 0.10 -4.91
C THR A 50 15.26 -0.24 -4.00
N TYR A 51 15.55 -0.95 -2.90
CA TYR A 51 14.59 -1.25 -1.85
C TYR A 51 14.02 0.03 -1.22
N GLU A 52 14.87 1.03 -0.99
CA GLU A 52 14.49 2.33 -0.42
C GLU A 52 13.50 3.06 -1.32
N LYS A 53 13.74 3.07 -2.64
CA LYS A 53 12.80 3.65 -3.62
C LYS A 53 11.45 2.93 -3.62
N THR A 54 11.46 1.62 -3.40
CA THR A 54 10.23 0.84 -3.21
C THR A 54 9.50 1.21 -1.93
N ASN A 55 10.21 1.42 -0.82
CA ASN A 55 9.61 1.89 0.44
C ASN A 55 9.02 3.29 0.32
N GLU A 56 9.77 4.23 -0.27
CA GLU A 56 9.30 5.59 -0.53
C GLU A 56 8.01 5.58 -1.35
N MET A 57 7.97 4.82 -2.44
CA MET A 57 6.78 4.70 -3.28
C MET A 57 5.61 4.04 -2.55
N TYR A 58 5.86 2.97 -1.79
CA TYR A 58 4.84 2.30 -0.98
C TYR A 58 4.22 3.25 0.04
N HIS A 59 5.03 3.98 0.81
CA HIS A 59 4.54 4.94 1.81
C HIS A 59 3.80 6.10 1.15
N ARG A 60 4.27 6.59 -0.01
CA ARG A 60 3.57 7.63 -0.78
C ARG A 60 2.19 7.18 -1.25
N CYS A 61 2.05 5.95 -1.76
CA CYS A 61 0.75 5.40 -2.14
C CYS A 61 -0.16 5.21 -0.93
N LEU A 62 0.37 4.66 0.17
CA LEU A 62 -0.38 4.45 1.40
C LEU A 62 -0.91 5.76 1.96
N ASP A 63 -0.06 6.79 2.05
CA ASP A 63 -0.42 8.10 2.56
C ASP A 63 -1.56 8.73 1.75
N TYR A 64 -1.48 8.67 0.43
CA TYR A 64 -2.54 9.18 -0.44
C TYR A 64 -3.89 8.48 -0.20
N VAL A 65 -3.90 7.16 -0.02
CA VAL A 65 -5.14 6.43 0.26
C VAL A 65 -5.67 6.72 1.66
N LEU A 66 -4.80 6.91 2.65
CA LEU A 66 -5.20 7.32 4.01
C LEU A 66 -5.82 8.73 4.00
N GLU A 67 -5.26 9.67 3.23
CA GLU A 67 -5.85 11.00 3.03
C GLU A 67 -7.23 10.92 2.35
N GLU A 68 -7.40 10.02 1.37
CA GLU A 68 -8.73 9.80 0.77
C GLU A 68 -9.73 9.20 1.78
N ILE A 69 -9.28 8.26 2.61
CA ILE A 69 -10.09 7.76 3.73
C ILE A 69 -10.48 8.93 4.64
N ARG A 70 -9.56 9.86 4.92
CA ARG A 70 -9.82 11.07 5.70
C ARG A 70 -10.87 11.97 5.08
N HIS A 71 -10.78 12.15 3.77
CA HIS A 71 -11.62 13.05 3.01
C HIS A 71 -13.06 12.53 2.84
N SER A 72 -13.25 11.31 2.37
CA SER A 72 -14.58 10.82 1.95
C SER A 72 -15.11 9.64 2.76
N ARG A 73 -14.26 8.94 3.52
CA ARG A 73 -14.55 7.63 4.13
C ARG A 73 -15.00 6.56 3.12
N LYS A 74 -14.86 6.80 1.81
CA LYS A 74 -15.23 5.85 0.75
C LYS A 74 -14.07 5.03 0.20
N ALA A 75 -12.89 5.15 0.79
CA ALA A 75 -11.75 4.26 0.50
C ALA A 75 -11.53 3.26 1.64
N ASN A 76 -10.92 2.12 1.32
CA ASN A 76 -10.38 1.15 2.27
C ASN A 76 -8.99 0.68 1.78
N VAL A 77 -8.09 0.36 2.70
CA VAL A 77 -6.76 -0.14 2.37
C VAL A 77 -6.38 -1.36 3.19
N MET A 78 -5.80 -2.36 2.53
CA MET A 78 -5.04 -3.44 3.16
C MET A 78 -3.55 -3.16 3.02
N VAL A 79 -2.87 -2.98 4.15
CA VAL A 79 -1.42 -2.84 4.27
C VAL A 79 -0.82 -4.24 4.35
N ALA A 80 -0.44 -4.81 3.21
CA ALA A 80 0.11 -6.17 3.15
C ALA A 80 1.64 -6.13 3.23
N SER A 81 2.16 -6.16 4.46
CA SER A 81 3.57 -5.98 4.77
C SER A 81 3.98 -6.64 6.08
N HIS A 82 5.13 -7.32 6.07
CA HIS A 82 5.82 -7.79 7.28
C HIS A 82 6.85 -6.78 7.82
N ASN A 83 7.04 -5.65 7.15
CA ASN A 83 7.97 -4.62 7.59
C ASN A 83 7.36 -3.79 8.74
N GLU A 84 7.99 -3.86 9.91
CA GLU A 84 7.55 -3.19 11.14
C GLU A 84 7.48 -1.66 11.00
N ASP A 85 8.43 -1.05 10.28
CA ASP A 85 8.44 0.40 10.08
C ASP A 85 7.22 0.88 9.29
N THR A 86 6.76 0.07 8.34
CA THR A 86 5.54 0.33 7.56
C THR A 86 4.30 0.22 8.42
N VAL A 87 4.26 -0.77 9.33
CA VAL A 87 3.18 -0.91 10.29
C VAL A 87 3.14 0.31 11.22
N LYS A 88 4.28 0.67 11.83
CA LYS A 88 4.39 1.85 12.71
C LYS A 88 4.04 3.14 11.97
N PHE A 89 4.49 3.30 10.72
CA PHE A 89 4.13 4.43 9.88
C PHE A 89 2.61 4.52 9.68
N THR A 90 1.97 3.41 9.35
CA THR A 90 0.51 3.35 9.15
C THR A 90 -0.24 3.77 10.41
N LEU A 91 0.13 3.22 11.57
CA LEU A 91 -0.51 3.52 12.85
C LEU A 91 -0.36 5.01 13.23
N ARG A 92 0.83 5.59 13.03
CA ARG A 92 1.06 7.03 13.25
C ARG A 92 0.17 7.88 12.35
N ARG A 93 0.13 7.58 11.04
CA ARG A 93 -0.70 8.34 10.09
C ARG A 93 -2.19 8.21 10.36
N MET A 94 -2.67 7.02 10.75
CA MET A 94 -4.05 6.84 11.22
C MET A 94 -4.37 7.75 12.40
N MET A 95 -3.47 7.85 13.39
CA MET A 95 -3.64 8.73 14.54
C MET A 95 -3.68 10.21 14.13
N GLU A 96 -2.73 10.65 13.30
CA GLU A 96 -2.66 12.03 12.80
C GLU A 96 -3.90 12.44 11.99
N LEU A 97 -4.46 11.50 11.22
CA LEU A 97 -5.65 11.74 10.41
C LEU A 97 -6.95 11.50 11.18
N GLY A 98 -6.91 10.98 12.41
CA GLY A 98 -8.12 10.61 13.16
C GLY A 98 -8.92 9.51 12.45
N ILE A 99 -8.24 8.48 11.94
CA ILE A 99 -8.85 7.26 11.41
C ILE A 99 -8.81 6.21 12.51
N HIS A 100 -9.97 5.92 13.10
CA HIS A 100 -10.06 4.99 14.20
C HIS A 100 -10.17 3.54 13.70
N PRO A 101 -9.53 2.54 14.35
CA PRO A 101 -9.62 1.13 13.94
C PRO A 101 -11.07 0.61 13.84
N SER A 102 -11.97 1.10 14.69
CA SER A 102 -13.40 0.72 14.66
C SER A 102 -14.13 1.14 13.38
N GLU A 103 -13.58 2.10 12.60
CA GLU A 103 -14.15 2.52 11.32
C GLU A 103 -13.94 1.48 10.21
N LYS A 104 -13.09 0.46 10.46
CA LYS A 104 -12.82 -0.65 9.54
C LYS A 104 -12.41 -0.18 8.13
N LYS A 105 -11.50 0.81 8.09
CA LYS A 105 -10.96 1.41 6.85
C LYS A 105 -9.56 0.91 6.49
N VAL A 106 -8.78 0.56 7.50
CA VAL A 106 -7.39 0.10 7.37
C VAL A 106 -7.29 -1.31 7.93
N TYR A 107 -6.72 -2.21 7.14
CA TYR A 107 -6.51 -3.61 7.49
C TYR A 107 -5.04 -3.96 7.32
N PHE A 108 -4.50 -4.84 8.16
CA PHE A 108 -3.15 -5.36 8.02
C PHE A 108 -3.21 -6.78 7.46
N GLY A 109 -2.36 -7.07 6.48
CA GLY A 109 -2.26 -8.39 5.84
C GLY A 109 -0.86 -8.97 5.97
N GLN A 110 -0.76 -10.17 6.52
CA GLN A 110 0.51 -10.90 6.67
C GLN A 110 0.32 -12.36 6.23
N LEU A 111 1.38 -12.97 5.69
CA LEU A 111 1.39 -14.39 5.36
C LEU A 111 1.35 -15.23 6.64
N LEU A 112 0.52 -16.28 6.62
CA LEU A 112 0.35 -17.19 7.75
C LEU A 112 1.67 -17.89 8.09
N GLY A 113 2.08 -17.83 9.37
CA GLY A 113 3.30 -18.44 9.88
C GLY A 113 4.58 -17.63 9.60
N MET A 114 4.45 -16.37 9.21
CA MET A 114 5.59 -15.48 8.95
C MET A 114 5.52 -14.21 9.82
N CYS A 115 6.61 -13.92 10.52
CA CYS A 115 6.74 -12.73 11.39
C CYS A 115 5.62 -12.62 12.43
N ASP A 116 5.34 -13.74 13.12
CA ASP A 116 4.32 -13.84 14.15
C ASP A 116 4.46 -12.76 15.24
N GLN A 117 5.69 -12.37 15.58
CA GLN A 117 5.97 -11.29 16.54
C GLN A 117 5.39 -9.92 16.13
N ILE A 118 5.11 -9.71 14.83
CA ILE A 118 4.41 -8.53 14.31
C ILE A 118 2.91 -8.85 14.11
N THR A 119 2.59 -10.08 13.71
CA THR A 119 1.21 -10.51 13.43
C THR A 119 0.35 -10.49 14.69
N PHE A 120 0.84 -11.06 15.79
CA PHE A 120 0.07 -11.20 17.03
C PHE A 120 -0.37 -9.85 17.61
N PRO A 121 0.51 -8.85 17.80
CA PRO A 121 0.10 -7.53 18.29
C PRO A 121 -0.86 -6.78 17.36
N LEU A 122 -0.93 -7.11 16.07
CA LEU A 122 -1.85 -6.48 15.13
C LEU A 122 -3.24 -7.13 15.12
N GLY A 123 -3.34 -8.37 15.61
CA GLY A 123 -4.60 -9.12 15.69
C GLY A 123 -5.40 -8.87 16.97
N GLU A 124 -4.79 -8.27 18.00
CA GLU A 124 -5.43 -7.85 19.26
C GLU A 124 -6.08 -6.47 19.14
#